data_AF-A0A353PZH2-F1
#
_entry.id   AF-A0A353PZH2-F1
#
_cell.length_a   1.000
_cell.length_b   1.000
_cell.length_c   1.000
_cell.angle_alpha   90.00
_cell.angle_beta   90.00
_cell.angle_gamma   90.00
#
_symmetry.space_group_name_H-M   'P 1'
#
loop_
_entity.id
_entity.type
_entity.pdbx_description
1 polymer ?
#
loop_
_entity_poly.entity_id
_entity_poly.type
_entity_poly.pdbx_seq_one_letter_code
_entity_poly.pdbx_strand_id
1 'polypeptide(L)'
;MKVVVIGGGWAGTAAAVEAKKAGADVVVLEKTDLLIGVGNVGGIMRNNGRFTAAEEMIALGGGELFNITDKCSRHVNINFPA
;
A
#
# COMPACT_ATOMS: atom_id res chain seq x y z
N MET A 1 15.03 -18.21 3.93
CA MET A 1 14.30 -17.81 5.16
C MET A 1 12.82 -17.78 4.84
N LYS A 2 11.95 -18.29 5.72
CA LYS A 2 10.49 -18.20 5.56
C LYS A 2 9.94 -17.05 6.41
N VAL A 3 9.10 -16.21 5.83
CA VAL A 3 8.44 -15.07 6.50
C VAL A 3 6.94 -15.23 6.37
N VAL A 4 6.23 -15.18 7.50
CA VAL A 4 4.77 -15.19 7.54
C VAL A 4 4.29 -13.82 7.98
N VAL A 5 3.54 -13.14 7.13
CA VAL A 5 2.94 -11.84 7.42
C VAL A 5 1.47 -12.03 7.71
N ILE A 6 1.03 -11.64 8.91
CA ILE A 6 -0.38 -11.72 9.34
C ILE A 6 -0.99 -10.32 9.24
N GLY A 7 -1.96 -10.16 8.34
CA GLY A 7 -2.59 -8.90 7.98
C GLY A 7 -2.00 -8.32 6.70
N GLY A 8 -2.86 -8.13 5.70
CA GLY A 8 -2.57 -7.61 4.37
C GLY A 8 -2.88 -6.11 4.22
N GLY A 9 -2.89 -5.33 5.32
CA GLY A 9 -2.99 -3.87 5.24
C GLY A 9 -1.71 -3.21 4.72
N TRP A 10 -1.65 -1.87 4.70
CA TRP A 10 -0.49 -1.11 4.19
C TRP A 10 0.87 -1.61 4.70
N ALA A 11 1.02 -1.72 6.03
CA ALA A 11 2.27 -2.16 6.64
C ALA A 11 2.60 -3.62 6.29
N GLY A 12 1.59 -4.51 6.31
CA GLY A 12 1.79 -5.93 6.02
C GLY A 12 2.16 -6.17 4.57
N THR A 13 1.49 -5.53 3.62
CA THR A 13 1.84 -5.64 2.20
C THR A 13 3.22 -5.06 1.91
N ALA A 14 3.56 -3.89 2.50
CA ALA A 14 4.90 -3.33 2.35
C ALA A 14 5.99 -4.28 2.89
N ALA A 15 5.78 -4.83 4.09
CA ALA A 15 6.70 -5.80 4.68
C ALA A 15 6.82 -7.08 3.83
N ALA A 16 5.72 -7.58 3.27
CA ALA A 16 5.72 -8.77 2.42
C ALA A 16 6.51 -8.55 1.12
N VAL A 17 6.34 -7.39 0.48
CA VAL A 17 7.07 -7.02 -0.75
C VAL A 17 8.57 -6.93 -0.47
N GLU A 18 8.97 -6.22 0.59
CA GLU A 18 10.39 -6.05 0.93
C GLU A 18 11.03 -7.38 1.34
N ALA A 19 10.34 -8.19 2.15
CA ALA A 19 10.81 -9.53 2.51
C ALA A 19 11.02 -10.40 1.26
N LYS A 20 10.10 -10.33 0.29
CA LYS A 20 10.22 -11.10 -0.96
C LYS A 20 11.42 -10.65 -1.78
N LYS A 21 11.65 -9.34 -1.90
CA LYS A 21 12.82 -8.77 -2.60
C LYS A 21 14.14 -9.12 -1.92
N ALA A 22 14.15 -9.24 -0.60
CA ALA A 22 15.29 -9.72 0.17
C ALA A 22 15.55 -11.24 0.02
N GLY A 23 14.77 -11.95 -0.80
CA GLY A 23 14.96 -13.38 -1.09
C GLY A 23 14.24 -14.32 -0.11
N ALA A 24 13.32 -13.82 0.71
CA ALA A 24 12.53 -14.68 1.57
C ALA A 24 11.44 -15.44 0.79
N ASP A 25 11.08 -16.61 1.31
CA ASP A 25 9.83 -17.29 0.99
C ASP A 25 8.71 -16.69 1.86
N VAL A 26 7.78 -15.98 1.23
CA VAL A 26 6.81 -15.13 1.91
C VAL A 26 5.41 -15.70 1.78
N VAL A 27 4.73 -15.85 2.92
CA VAL A 27 3.30 -16.18 3.00
C VAL A 27 2.58 -14.99 3.64
N VAL A 28 1.54 -14.50 2.98
CA VAL A 28 0.65 -13.46 3.53
C VAL A 28 -0.66 -14.11 3.92
N LEU A 29 -1.09 -13.87 5.15
CA LEU A 29 -2.39 -14.30 5.68
C LEU A 29 -3.24 -13.06 5.90
N GLU A 30 -4.27 -12.88 5.08
CA GLU A 30 -5.24 -11.81 5.21
C GLU A 30 -6.62 -12.43 5.41
N LYS A 31 -7.42 -11.82 6.29
CA LYS A 31 -8.77 -12.31 6.63
C LYS A 31 -9.74 -12.09 5.47
N THR A 32 -9.47 -11.08 4.64
CA THR A 32 -10.31 -10.68 3.52
C THR A 32 -9.69 -11.07 2.18
N ASP A 33 -10.48 -11.03 1.11
CA ASP A 33 -10.01 -11.31 -0.25
C ASP A 33 -9.25 -10.12 -0.89
N LEU A 34 -9.05 -9.03 -0.13
CA LEU A 34 -8.46 -7.79 -0.62
C LEU A 34 -7.29 -7.35 0.28
N LEU A 35 -6.17 -7.01 -0.34
CA LEU A 35 -5.07 -6.33 0.35
C LEU A 35 -5.36 -4.84 0.53
N ILE A 36 -4.56 -4.17 1.35
CA ILE A 36 -4.52 -2.72 1.57
C ILE A 36 -5.77 -2.14 2.29
N GLY A 37 -6.81 -2.94 2.52
CA GLY A 37 -8.02 -2.57 3.28
C GLY A 37 -8.68 -1.31 2.73
N VAL A 38 -8.80 -0.26 3.56
CA VAL A 38 -9.35 1.06 3.16
C VAL A 38 -8.52 1.75 2.07
N GLY A 39 -7.31 1.26 1.75
CA GLY A 39 -6.57 1.69 0.58
C GLY A 39 -7.28 1.45 -0.75
N ASN A 40 -8.21 0.48 -0.81
CA ASN A 40 -9.01 0.21 -1.99
C ASN A 40 -10.11 1.25 -2.24
N VAL A 41 -10.42 2.09 -1.24
CA VAL A 41 -11.45 3.12 -1.38
C VAL A 41 -10.87 4.34 -2.08
N GLY A 42 -11.01 4.40 -3.41
CA GLY A 42 -10.95 5.65 -4.18
C GLY A 42 -9.57 6.30 -4.38
N GLY A 43 -8.51 5.53 -4.63
CA GLY A 43 -7.18 6.11 -4.97
C GLY A 43 -6.68 7.03 -3.86
N ILE A 44 -6.93 6.64 -2.61
CA ILE A 44 -6.94 7.51 -1.44
C ILE A 44 -5.62 8.22 -1.16
N MET A 45 -4.51 7.77 -1.75
CA MET A 45 -3.20 8.37 -1.51
C MET A 45 -3.01 9.67 -2.29
N ARG A 46 -3.69 9.84 -3.43
CA ARG A 46 -3.70 11.08 -4.21
C ARG A 46 -4.91 11.97 -3.94
N ASN A 47 -5.78 11.55 -3.02
CA ASN A 47 -7.04 12.21 -2.69
C ASN A 47 -7.21 12.34 -1.15
N ASN A 48 -8.24 13.05 -0.67
CA ASN A 48 -8.67 13.05 0.75
C ASN A 48 -7.59 13.35 1.82
N GLY A 49 -6.64 14.24 1.52
CA GLY A 49 -5.67 14.74 2.51
C GLY A 49 -4.53 13.79 2.85
N ARG A 50 -4.43 12.61 2.21
CA ARG A 50 -3.29 11.68 2.42
C ARG A 50 -2.11 11.93 1.48
N PHE A 51 -2.27 12.88 0.56
CA PHE A 51 -1.24 13.26 -0.40
C PHE A 51 0.08 13.62 0.29
N THR A 52 0.04 14.46 1.33
CA THR A 52 1.24 14.87 2.07
C THR A 52 1.96 13.68 2.68
N ALA A 53 1.22 12.80 3.37
CA ALA A 53 1.81 11.61 3.99
C ALA A 53 2.40 10.65 2.95
N ALA A 54 1.75 10.49 1.79
CA ALA A 54 2.27 9.67 0.70
C ALA A 54 3.57 10.25 0.13
N GLU A 55 3.62 11.57 -0.12
CA GLU A 55 4.82 12.25 -0.64
C GLU A 55 6.00 12.20 0.35
N GLU A 56 5.74 12.38 1.65
CA GLU A 56 6.76 12.22 2.69
C GLU A 56 7.33 10.80 2.70
N MET A 57 6.46 9.79 2.65
CA MET A 57 6.90 8.39 2.61
C MET A 57 7.69 8.05 1.33
N ILE A 58 7.30 8.61 0.18
CA ILE A 58 8.05 8.46 -1.07
C ILE A 58 9.45 9.08 -0.94
N ALA A 59 9.55 10.29 -0.39
CA ALA A 59 10.83 10.96 -0.17
C ALA A 59 11.74 10.18 0.79
N LEU A 60 11.16 9.47 1.76
CA LEU A 60 11.87 8.60 2.70
C LEU A 60 12.20 7.20 2.14
N GLY A 61 11.88 6.92 0.86
CA GLY A 61 12.18 5.66 0.19
C GLY A 61 11.10 4.58 0.32
N GLY A 62 9.99 4.86 1.00
CA GLY A 62 8.83 3.96 1.14
C GLY A 62 7.83 4.02 -0.02
N GLY A 63 8.24 4.54 -1.18
CA GLY A 63 7.36 4.91 -2.28
C GLY A 63 6.76 3.76 -3.09
N GLU A 64 7.28 2.54 -2.98
CA GLU A 64 6.89 1.47 -3.89
C GLU A 64 5.42 1.07 -3.80
N LEU A 65 4.91 0.85 -2.59
CA LEU A 65 3.51 0.45 -2.43
C LEU A 65 2.56 1.56 -2.90
N PHE A 66 2.92 2.83 -2.69
CA PHE A 66 2.20 3.98 -3.22
C PHE A 66 2.19 3.98 -4.75
N ASN A 67 3.36 3.80 -5.38
CA ASN A 67 3.48 3.74 -6.84
C ASN A 67 2.69 2.57 -7.46
N ILE A 68 2.63 1.42 -6.79
CA ILE A 68 1.77 0.30 -7.21
C ILE A 68 0.31 0.72 -7.13
N THR A 69 -0.12 1.30 -6.01
CA THR A 69 -1.51 1.73 -5.84
C THR A 69 -1.91 2.84 -6.80
N ASP A 70 -1.00 3.76 -7.15
CA ASP A 70 -1.22 4.82 -8.14
C ASP A 70 -1.48 4.24 -9.53
N LYS A 71 -0.71 3.21 -9.94
CA LYS A 71 -0.91 2.52 -11.22
C LYS A 71 -2.25 1.77 -11.29
N CYS A 72 -2.76 1.33 -10.15
CA CYS A 72 -4.06 0.65 -10.04
C CYS A 72 -5.22 1.64 -9.81
N SER A 73 -4.93 2.92 -9.55
CA SER A 73 -5.95 3.91 -9.24
C SER A 73 -6.67 4.39 -10.50
N ARG A 74 -8.00 4.31 -10.49
CA ARG A 74 -8.85 4.88 -11.55
C ARG A 74 -9.03 6.39 -11.41
N HIS A 75 -9.01 6.90 -10.17
CA HIS A 75 -9.30 8.28 -9.82
C HIS A 75 -8.09 8.89 -9.10
N VAL A 76 -7.50 9.91 -9.70
CA VAL A 76 -6.34 10.64 -9.17
C VAL A 76 -6.61 12.13 -9.21
N ASN A 77 -6.13 12.86 -8.20
CA ASN A 77 -6.29 14.31 -8.09
C ASN A 77 -7.76 14.77 -8.12
N ILE A 78 -8.64 14.02 -7.46
CA ILE A 78 -10.06 14.36 -7.30
C ILE A 78 -10.27 15.08 -5.98
N ASN A 79 -10.91 16.25 -6.03
CA ASN A 79 -11.35 16.96 -4.84
C ASN A 79 -12.75 16.45 -4.45
N PHE A 80 -12.84 15.75 -3.32
CA PHE A 80 -14.12 15.26 -2.81
C PHE A 80 -14.83 16.39 -2.05
N PRO A 81 -16.13 16.62 -2.27
CA PRO A 81 -16.89 17.58 -1.46
C PRO A 81 -16.88 17.14 0.00
N ALA A 82 -16.72 18.11 0.90
CA ALA A 82 -16.75 17.93 2.35
C ALA A 82 -18.15 17.60 2.87
#